data_AF-A0A183NYN8-F1
#
_entry.id   AF-A0A183NYN8-F1
#
_cell.length_a   1.000
_cell.length_b   1.000
_cell.length_c   1.000
_cell.angle_alpha   90.00
_cell.angle_beta   90.00
_cell.angle_gamma   90.00
#
_symmetry.space_group_name_H-M   'P 1'
#
loop_
_entity.id
_entity.type
_entity.pdbx_description
1 polymer ?
#
loop_
_entity_poly.entity_id
_entity_poly.type
_entity_poly.pdbx_seq_one_letter_code
_entity_poly.pdbx_strand_id
1 'polypeptide(L)'
;MPITDIHRRLGRRAEFFEEQLNWPAAPATSVRLSCPPWPVTTDPPNKAEVRKELQLLKRYKSPGPDDLPPALFKDGGDFLTKELTMLFTKVWELESVPTSWNESIIVPIFKNGSRRFCNKYQGISQLPIASKLLASVILR
;
A
#
# COMPACT_ATOMS: atom_id res chain seq x y z
N MET A 1 -2.57 35.29 1.85
CA MET A 1 -1.74 35.59 3.04
C MET A 1 -1.15 34.31 3.62
N PRO A 2 0.06 34.31 4.18
CA PRO A 2 0.64 33.12 4.81
C PRO A 2 -0.25 32.67 5.97
N ILE A 3 -0.70 31.41 5.96
CA ILE A 3 -1.40 30.84 7.10
C ILE A 3 -0.38 30.71 8.23
N THR A 4 -0.54 31.41 9.35
CA THR A 4 0.35 31.33 10.51
C THR A 4 -0.06 30.20 11.46
N ASP A 5 -1.37 29.92 11.53
CA ASP A 5 -1.96 28.86 12.35
C ASP A 5 -1.60 27.44 11.87
N ILE A 6 -1.23 26.57 12.81
CA ILE A 6 -0.77 25.21 12.51
C ILE A 6 -1.92 24.29 12.11
N HIS A 7 -3.09 24.43 12.72
CA HIS A 7 -4.26 23.60 12.42
C HIS A 7 -4.78 23.87 11.01
N ARG A 8 -4.87 25.14 10.63
CA ARG A 8 -5.27 25.55 9.28
C ARG A 8 -4.25 25.13 8.21
N ARG A 9 -2.95 25.04 8.55
CA ARG A 9 -1.95 24.45 7.64
C ARG A 9 -2.14 22.94 7.48
N LEU A 10 -2.46 22.23 8.55
CA LEU A 10 -2.69 20.79 8.51
C LEU A 10 -3.96 20.46 7.72
N GLY A 11 -5.06 21.20 7.96
CA GLY A 11 -6.31 21.05 7.19
C GLY A 11 -6.08 21.27 5.69
N ARG A 12 -5.39 22.35 5.32
CA ARG A 12 -5.10 22.62 3.89
C ARG A 12 -4.18 21.58 3.24
N ARG A 13 -3.37 20.87 4.03
CA ARG A 13 -2.57 19.74 3.52
C ARG A 13 -3.42 18.50 3.34
N ALA A 14 -4.33 18.22 4.27
CA ALA A 14 -5.26 17.10 4.16
C ALA A 14 -6.12 17.23 2.89
N GLU A 15 -6.78 18.38 2.69
CA GLU A 15 -7.55 18.69 1.48
C GLU A 15 -6.74 18.47 0.20
N PHE A 16 -5.51 18.98 0.17
CA PHE A 16 -4.63 18.84 -1.00
C PHE A 16 -4.32 17.37 -1.34
N PHE A 17 -4.06 16.52 -0.34
CA PHE A 17 -3.78 15.10 -0.61
C PHE A 17 -5.04 14.30 -0.93
N GLU A 18 -6.18 14.67 -0.36
CA GLU A 18 -7.48 14.09 -0.70
C GLU A 18 -7.83 14.34 -2.17
N GLU A 19 -7.66 15.58 -2.66
CA GLU A 19 -7.83 15.91 -4.08
C GLU A 19 -6.90 15.12 -5.01
N GLN A 20 -5.65 14.83 -4.59
CA GLN A 20 -4.68 14.12 -5.43
C GLN A 20 -4.83 12.60 -5.46
N LEU A 21 -5.37 12.00 -4.40
CA LEU A 21 -5.35 10.53 -4.22
C LEU A 21 -6.70 9.88 -4.55
N ASN A 22 -7.77 10.66 -4.68
CA ASN A 22 -9.06 10.16 -5.11
C ASN A 22 -9.09 9.99 -6.64
N TRP A 23 -9.08 8.74 -7.10
CA TRP A 23 -9.28 8.42 -8.51
C TRP A 23 -10.77 8.59 -8.88
N PRO A 24 -11.11 9.23 -10.02
CA PRO A 24 -12.50 9.32 -10.45
C PRO A 24 -13.09 7.93 -10.70
N ALA A 25 -14.38 7.73 -10.44
CA ALA A 25 -15.04 6.46 -10.70
C ALA A 25 -14.78 6.00 -12.15
N ALA A 26 -14.41 4.74 -12.33
CA ALA A 26 -14.14 4.20 -13.65
C ALA A 26 -15.39 4.32 -14.53
N PRO A 27 -15.27 4.81 -15.78
CA PRO A 27 -16.40 4.85 -16.69
C PRO A 27 -16.91 3.43 -16.95
N ALA A 28 -18.24 3.25 -17.03
CA ALA A 28 -18.89 1.94 -17.15
C ALA A 28 -18.53 1.15 -18.43
N THR A 29 -17.79 1.77 -19.36
CA THR A 29 -17.39 1.18 -20.63
C THR A 29 -16.01 0.53 -20.51
N SER A 30 -15.97 -0.73 -20.09
CA SER A 30 -14.78 -1.58 -20.22
C SER A 30 -14.54 -1.90 -21.70
N VAL A 31 -13.71 -1.12 -22.37
CA VAL A 31 -13.15 -1.53 -23.68
C VAL A 31 -12.17 -2.68 -23.43
N ARG A 32 -12.48 -3.87 -23.95
CA ARG A 32 -11.53 -4.99 -23.95
C ARG A 32 -10.35 -4.64 -24.85
N LEU A 33 -9.31 -4.07 -24.27
CA LEU A 33 -8.02 -3.95 -24.93
C LEU A 33 -7.43 -5.36 -25.08
N SER A 34 -7.11 -5.76 -26.30
CA SER A 34 -6.33 -6.99 -26.56
C SER A 34 -4.91 -6.75 -26.04
N CYS A 35 -4.71 -6.97 -24.74
CA CYS A 35 -3.40 -6.86 -24.12
C CYS A 35 -2.62 -8.14 -24.43
N PRO A 36 -1.35 -8.05 -24.89
CA PRO A 36 -0.50 -9.22 -24.94
C PRO A 36 -0.39 -9.83 -23.55
N PRO A 37 -0.25 -11.16 -23.42
CA PRO A 37 -0.11 -11.81 -22.12
C PRO A 37 1.10 -11.21 -21.41
N TRP A 38 0.84 -10.59 -20.25
CA TRP A 38 1.91 -10.13 -19.37
C TRP A 38 2.72 -11.36 -18.93
N PRO A 39 4.04 -11.23 -18.77
CA PRO A 39 4.89 -12.32 -18.28
C PRO A 39 4.73 -12.52 -16.76
N VAL A 40 3.48 -12.57 -16.29
CA VAL A 40 3.12 -12.72 -14.88
C VAL A 40 2.46 -14.08 -14.71
N THR A 41 2.81 -14.79 -13.65
CA THR A 41 2.17 -16.07 -13.34
C THR A 41 0.70 -15.85 -12.95
N THR A 42 -0.17 -16.74 -13.43
CA THR A 42 -1.59 -16.78 -13.06
C THR A 42 -1.88 -17.82 -11.98
N ASP A 43 -0.84 -18.50 -11.48
CA ASP A 43 -0.96 -19.48 -10.41
C ASP A 43 -1.16 -18.78 -9.05
N PRO A 44 -1.87 -19.42 -8.11
CA PRO A 44 -2.05 -18.86 -6.78
C PRO A 44 -0.69 -18.70 -6.05
N PRO A 45 -0.56 -17.67 -5.18
CA PRO A 45 0.63 -17.44 -4.38
C PRO A 45 1.10 -18.69 -3.62
N ASN A 46 2.38 -19.06 -3.77
CA ASN A 46 2.94 -20.22 -3.10
C ASN A 46 3.79 -19.87 -1.86
N LYS A 47 4.07 -20.86 -1.00
CA LYS A 47 4.80 -20.66 0.26
C LYS A 47 6.23 -20.13 0.05
N ALA A 48 6.91 -20.57 -1.01
CA ALA A 48 8.28 -20.13 -1.29
C ALA A 48 8.33 -18.66 -1.71
N GLU A 49 7.33 -18.23 -2.48
CA GLU A 49 7.17 -16.85 -2.91
C GLU A 49 6.96 -15.90 -1.74
N VAL A 50 6.03 -16.26 -0.85
CA VAL A 50 5.73 -15.50 0.38
C VAL A 50 6.94 -15.45 1.29
N ARG A 51 7.62 -16.59 1.50
CA ARG A 51 8.86 -16.63 2.31
C ARG A 51 9.90 -15.67 1.76
N LYS A 52 10.13 -15.67 0.43
CA LYS A 52 11.12 -14.80 -0.19
C LYS A 52 10.77 -13.32 0.01
N GLU A 53 9.50 -12.93 -0.13
CA GLU A 53 9.08 -11.54 0.12
C GLU A 53 9.22 -11.13 1.60
N LEU A 54 8.91 -12.04 2.54
CA LEU A 54 9.16 -11.82 3.96
C LEU A 54 10.64 -11.56 4.27
N GLN A 55 11.56 -12.27 3.60
CA GLN A 55 13.00 -12.05 3.79
C GLN A 55 13.47 -10.69 3.23
N LEU A 56 12.89 -10.24 2.11
CA LEU A 56 13.19 -8.95 1.50
C LEU A 56 12.62 -7.75 2.26
N LEU A 57 11.64 -7.98 3.15
CA LEU A 57 11.02 -6.93 3.95
C LEU A 57 12.05 -6.15 4.78
N LYS A 58 11.90 -4.83 4.89
CA LYS A 58 12.81 -4.00 5.72
C LYS A 58 12.27 -3.93 7.15
N ARG A 59 13.07 -4.37 8.14
CA ARG A 59 12.66 -4.47 9.55
C ARG A 59 12.23 -3.14 10.16
N TYR A 60 13.03 -2.09 9.97
CA TYR A 60 12.83 -0.79 10.63
C TYR A 60 12.01 0.17 9.76
N LYS A 61 10.83 -0.27 9.33
CA LYS A 61 9.84 0.57 8.64
C LYS A 61 8.62 0.78 9.52
N SER A 62 7.94 1.89 9.29
CA SER A 62 6.69 2.22 9.97
C SER A 62 5.59 1.22 9.62
N PRO A 63 4.71 0.89 10.57
CA PRO A 63 3.53 0.09 10.32
C PRO A 63 2.51 0.84 9.45
N GLY A 64 1.49 0.12 8.98
CA GLY A 64 0.31 0.72 8.35
C GLY A 64 -0.74 1.14 9.39
N PRO A 65 -1.99 1.36 8.95
CA PRO A 65 -3.13 1.65 9.83
C PRO A 65 -3.41 0.57 10.89
N ASP A 66 -2.96 -0.67 10.65
CA ASP A 66 -3.13 -1.82 11.54
C ASP A 66 -2.12 -1.85 12.70
N ASP A 67 -1.16 -0.92 12.73
CA ASP A 67 -0.08 -0.83 13.71
C ASP A 67 0.81 -2.09 13.80
N LEU A 68 0.77 -2.96 12.78
CA LEU A 68 1.58 -4.18 12.75
C LEU A 68 2.95 -3.89 12.11
N PRO A 69 4.05 -3.95 12.89
CA PRO A 69 5.36 -3.58 12.37
C PRO A 69 5.95 -4.70 11.49
N PRO A 70 6.77 -4.36 10.46
CA PRO A 70 7.45 -5.34 9.62
C PRO A 70 8.29 -6.38 10.39
N ALA A 71 8.80 -6.01 11.57
CA ALA A 71 9.53 -6.91 12.45
C ALA A 71 8.71 -8.14 12.84
N LEU A 72 7.42 -7.95 13.17
CA LEU A 72 6.50 -9.03 13.51
C LEU A 72 6.36 -10.04 12.35
N PHE A 73 6.31 -9.53 11.12
CA PHE A 73 6.22 -10.37 9.93
C PHE A 73 7.51 -11.16 9.67
N LYS A 74 8.67 -10.55 9.91
CA LYS A 74 9.95 -11.24 9.80
C LYS A 74 10.14 -12.33 10.85
N ASP A 75 9.72 -12.05 12.08
CA ASP A 75 9.95 -12.93 13.23
C ASP A 75 8.89 -14.04 13.35
N GLY A 76 7.77 -13.92 12.63
CA GLY A 76 6.69 -14.93 12.64
C GLY A 76 7.05 -16.29 12.03
N GLY A 77 8.21 -16.41 11.38
CA GLY A 77 8.79 -17.68 10.94
C GLY A 77 7.87 -18.52 10.03
N ASP A 78 8.00 -19.83 10.17
CA ASP A 78 7.27 -20.82 9.34
C ASP A 78 5.76 -20.80 9.56
N PHE A 79 5.34 -20.53 10.79
CA PHE A 79 3.93 -20.39 11.17
C PHE A 79 3.28 -19.24 10.40
N LEU A 80 3.82 -18.02 10.54
CA LEU A 80 3.24 -16.86 9.88
C LEU A 80 3.36 -16.95 8.35
N THR A 81 4.44 -17.54 7.84
CA THR A 81 4.56 -17.81 6.40
C THR A 81 3.39 -18.66 5.92
N LYS A 82 3.02 -19.72 6.65
CA LYS A 82 1.89 -20.60 6.29
C LYS A 82 0.56 -19.84 6.33
N GLU A 83 0.31 -19.09 7.39
CA GLU A 83 -0.93 -18.33 7.55
C GLU A 83 -1.09 -17.26 6.46
N LEU A 84 -0.01 -16.54 6.13
CA LEU A 84 -0.01 -15.55 5.05
C LEU A 84 -0.22 -16.20 3.69
N THR A 85 0.40 -17.36 3.41
CA THR A 85 0.13 -18.10 2.18
C THR A 85 -1.33 -18.48 2.08
N MET A 86 -1.92 -19.05 3.14
CA MET A 86 -3.36 -19.39 3.15
C MET A 86 -4.24 -18.15 2.94
N LEU A 87 -3.91 -17.02 3.56
CA LEU A 87 -4.64 -15.77 3.37
C LEU A 87 -4.55 -15.28 1.92
N PHE A 88 -3.35 -15.26 1.34
CA PHE A 88 -3.14 -14.79 -0.03
C PHE A 88 -3.78 -15.72 -1.06
N THR A 89 -3.74 -17.03 -0.86
CA THR A 89 -4.48 -17.98 -1.69
C THR A 89 -5.99 -17.71 -1.63
N LYS A 90 -6.56 -17.47 -0.44
CA LYS A 90 -7.98 -17.11 -0.32
C LYS A 90 -8.32 -15.79 -1.03
N VAL A 91 -7.46 -14.78 -0.91
CA VAL A 91 -7.64 -13.51 -1.62
C VAL A 91 -7.61 -13.72 -3.13
N TRP A 92 -6.71 -14.59 -3.61
CA TRP A 92 -6.59 -14.94 -5.02
C TRP A 92 -7.83 -15.67 -5.54
N GLU A 93 -8.31 -16.68 -4.81
CA GLU A 93 -9.49 -17.48 -5.19
C GLU A 93 -10.81 -16.71 -5.11
N LEU A 94 -10.96 -15.83 -4.12
CA LEU A 94 -12.17 -15.02 -3.91
C LEU A 94 -12.15 -13.72 -4.70
N GLU A 95 -11.04 -13.39 -5.36
CA GLU A 95 -10.80 -12.11 -6.04
C GLU A 95 -11.13 -10.89 -5.15
N SER A 96 -10.89 -11.03 -3.83
CA SER A 96 -11.32 -10.06 -2.83
C SER A 96 -10.30 -9.90 -1.72
N VAL A 97 -9.94 -8.65 -1.43
CA VAL A 97 -9.04 -8.28 -0.33
C VAL A 97 -9.84 -7.82 0.90
N PRO A 98 -9.28 -7.97 2.12
CA PRO A 98 -9.87 -7.36 3.31
C PRO A 98 -10.08 -5.85 3.12
N THR A 99 -11.24 -5.33 3.54
CA THR A 99 -11.55 -3.90 3.43
C THR A 99 -10.52 -3.02 4.14
N SER A 100 -9.93 -3.50 5.24
CA SER A 100 -8.86 -2.81 5.97
C SER A 100 -7.59 -2.59 5.14
N TRP A 101 -7.40 -3.34 4.03
CA TRP A 101 -6.27 -3.15 3.13
C TRP A 101 -6.47 -2.01 2.14
N ASN A 102 -7.68 -1.47 2.04
CA ASN A 102 -8.01 -0.29 1.23
C ASN A 102 -7.66 1.02 1.93
N GLU A 103 -7.25 0.97 3.19
CA GLU A 103 -6.88 2.13 4.00
C GLU A 103 -5.36 2.31 4.05
N SER A 104 -4.92 3.57 4.10
CA SER A 104 -3.50 3.89 4.25
C SER A 104 -3.31 5.20 5.01
N ILE A 105 -2.19 5.33 5.72
CA ILE A 105 -1.80 6.60 6.36
C ILE A 105 -0.93 7.39 5.38
N ILE A 106 -1.36 8.60 5.03
CA ILE A 106 -0.58 9.49 4.17
C ILE A 106 0.36 10.32 5.03
N VAL A 107 1.67 10.10 4.86
CA VAL A 107 2.71 10.90 5.53
C VAL A 107 3.29 11.91 4.55
N PRO A 108 3.07 13.22 4.76
CA PRO A 108 3.62 14.25 3.90
C PRO A 108 5.11 14.50 4.19
N ILE A 109 5.97 14.21 3.21
CA ILE A 109 7.41 14.46 3.27
C ILE A 109 7.75 15.73 2.49
N PHE A 110 8.42 16.66 3.15
CA PHE A 110 8.87 17.89 2.51
C PHE A 110 9.96 17.61 1.46
N LYS A 111 9.76 18.09 0.23
CA LYS A 111 10.74 18.00 -0.86
C LYS A 111 11.76 19.14 -0.81
N ASN A 112 11.34 20.37 -1.15
CA ASN A 112 12.22 21.54 -1.25
C ASN A 112 11.46 22.88 -1.23
N GLY A 113 12.20 24.00 -1.15
CA GLY A 113 11.65 25.35 -1.22
C GLY A 113 10.98 25.84 0.07
N SER A 114 9.81 26.48 -0.03
CA SER A 114 9.11 27.02 1.13
C SER A 114 8.10 26.01 1.69
N ARG A 115 8.21 25.72 2.99
CA ARG A 115 7.29 24.81 3.74
C ARG A 115 5.84 25.30 3.82
N ARG A 116 5.57 26.52 3.33
CA ARG A 116 4.24 27.16 3.34
C ARG A 116 3.32 26.65 2.23
N PHE A 117 3.85 26.02 1.19
CA PHE A 117 3.06 25.55 0.04
C PHE A 117 2.87 24.03 0.08
N CYS A 118 1.63 23.54 -0.13
CA CYS A 118 1.30 22.11 -0.07
C CYS A 118 1.97 21.30 -1.20
N ASN A 119 2.08 21.87 -2.41
CA ASN A 119 2.73 21.23 -3.55
C ASN A 119 4.26 21.00 -3.38
N LYS A 120 4.85 21.45 -2.27
CA LYS A 120 6.24 21.17 -1.90
C LYS A 120 6.38 19.92 -1.03
N TYR A 121 5.29 19.21 -0.76
CA TYR A 121 5.28 17.94 -0.05
C TYR A 121 4.96 16.79 -1.00
N GLN A 122 5.56 15.62 -0.73
CA GLN A 122 5.19 14.34 -1.32
C GLN A 122 4.38 13.56 -0.31
N GLY A 123 3.20 13.07 -0.69
CA GLY A 123 2.49 12.08 0.12
C GLY A 123 3.17 10.72 -0.05
N ILE A 124 3.50 10.07 1.06
CA ILE A 124 3.88 8.66 1.07
C ILE A 124 2.79 7.89 1.80
N SER A 125 2.16 6.95 1.12
CA SER A 125 1.16 6.06 1.72
C SER A 125 1.83 4.93 2.49
N GLN A 126 1.51 4.81 3.78
CA GLN A 126 1.84 3.67 4.63
C GLN A 126 0.67 2.70 4.57
N LEU A 127 0.92 1.54 3.95
CA LEU A 127 -0.06 0.46 3.76
C LEU A 127 0.12 -0.61 4.85
N PRO A 128 -0.93 -1.38 5.17
CA PRO A 128 -0.78 -2.62 5.93
C PRO A 128 0.30 -3.51 5.33
N ILE A 129 1.14 -4.11 6.18
CA ILE A 129 2.30 -4.89 5.72
C ILE A 129 1.85 -6.13 4.91
N ALA A 130 0.76 -6.77 5.32
CA ALA A 130 0.19 -7.91 4.59
C ALA A 130 -0.29 -7.53 3.18
N SER A 131 -0.95 -6.38 3.02
CA SER A 131 -1.36 -5.83 1.71
C SER A 131 -0.14 -5.59 0.81
N LYS A 132 0.90 -4.96 1.37
CA LYS A 132 2.15 -4.70 0.66
C LYS A 132 2.87 -5.99 0.25
N LEU A 133 2.86 -7.01 1.10
CA LEU A 133 3.43 -8.32 0.80
C LEU A 133 2.68 -9.00 -0.34
N LEU A 134 1.35 -9.01 -0.33
CA LEU A 134 0.56 -9.55 -1.44
C LEU A 134 0.90 -8.86 -2.75
N ALA A 135 0.91 -7.52 -2.78
CA ALA A 135 1.27 -6.77 -3.97
C ALA A 135 2.68 -7.12 -4.48
N SER A 136 3.64 -7.34 -3.56
CA SER A 136 5.01 -7.72 -3.92
C SER A 136 5.11 -9.16 -4.45
N VAL A 137 4.24 -10.07 -4.00
CA VAL A 137 4.13 -11.42 -4.56
C VAL A 137 3.54 -11.38 -5.98
N ILE A 138 2.52 -10.55 -6.21
CA ILE A 138 1.84 -10.41 -7.52
C ILE A 138 2.74 -9.73 -8.56
N LEU A 139 3.47 -8.68 -8.17
CA LEU A 139 4.28 -7.85 -9.08
C LEU A 139 5.68 -8.43 -9.36
N ARG A 140 5.86 -9.74 -9.17
CA ARG A 140 7.15 -10.39 -9.41
C ARG A 140 7.60 -10.36 -10.87
#